data_AF-A0A849Z6E2-F1
#
_entry.id   AF-A0A849Z6E2-F1
#
_cell.length_a   1.000
_cell.length_b   1.000
_cell.length_c   1.000
_cell.angle_alpha   90.00
_cell.angle_beta   90.00
_cell.angle_gamma   90.00
#
_symmetry.space_group_name_H-M   'P 1'
#
loop_
_entity.id
_entity.type
_entity.pdbx_description
1 polymer ?
#
loop_
_entity_poly.entity_id
_entity_poly.type
_entity_poly.pdbx_seq_one_letter_code
_entity_poly.pdbx_strand_id
1 'polypeptide(L)'
;MRKELPVRPSLEHLKAQAKDLFSSFRRGEKEAFARIRESLPAAAGRSDERIRAMSFALHDAQSVIAREYGFASFAELRERVTEPPAAPPRETLRALLAPFLGMAVPREVEDALVGAWSDTNRTPISVEQPLPLLAIRNAVLVVGSVAPLNIGRPASIAAIDAAKSGAGALAVFAQRNDTVESPSAADLHPVGCVARLLSTVKTPDRGSWIVVRAQAWARLESIESHGGYTRATLAPFAVNHDAADDFDALEQKLREKLSSLVLRLPGGEQLLQMTDRMTTPELTDAAIANLPCSVQEKATYASEPSLAARLRRVVALLEDAA
;
A
#
# COMPACT_ATOMS: atom_id res chain seq x y z
N MET A 1 -18.03 -24.54 16.27
CA MET A 1 -17.65 -24.68 14.84
C MET A 1 -16.34 -23.95 14.61
N ARG A 2 -15.34 -24.59 13.99
CA ARG A 2 -14.13 -23.88 13.52
C ARG A 2 -14.51 -23.02 12.31
N LYS A 3 -14.22 -21.73 12.38
CA LYS A 3 -14.35 -20.79 11.27
C LYS A 3 -13.07 -20.81 10.46
N GLU A 4 -13.18 -20.75 9.14
CA GLU A 4 -12.04 -20.42 8.31
C GLU A 4 -11.82 -18.92 8.36
N LEU A 5 -10.55 -18.49 8.37
CA LEU A 5 -10.26 -17.08 8.16
C LEU A 5 -10.84 -16.69 6.80
N PRO A 6 -11.55 -15.55 6.71
CA PRO A 6 -11.94 -15.05 5.40
C PRO A 6 -10.67 -14.86 4.57
N VAL A 7 -10.81 -14.94 3.25
CA VAL A 7 -9.72 -14.67 2.29
C VAL A 7 -8.98 -13.36 2.63
N ARG A 8 -9.68 -12.42 3.29
CA ARG A 8 -9.19 -11.11 3.73
C ARG A 8 -9.43 -10.88 5.23
N PRO A 9 -8.56 -11.40 6.10
CA PRO A 9 -8.72 -11.18 7.53
C PRO A 9 -8.27 -9.75 7.88
N SER A 10 -9.18 -8.93 8.39
CA SER A 10 -8.88 -7.57 8.86
C SER A 10 -8.66 -7.57 10.37
N LEU A 11 -7.51 -7.09 10.83
CA LEU A 11 -7.22 -7.01 12.26
C LEU A 11 -8.19 -6.06 12.99
N GLU A 12 -8.63 -4.99 12.34
CA GLU A 12 -9.67 -4.07 12.84
C GLU A 12 -10.99 -4.83 13.04
N HIS A 13 -11.42 -5.60 12.03
CA HIS A 13 -12.66 -6.39 12.11
C HIS A 13 -12.58 -7.47 13.20
N LEU A 14 -11.45 -8.17 13.31
CA LEU A 14 -11.22 -9.18 14.36
C LEU A 14 -11.23 -8.56 15.76
N LYS A 15 -10.69 -7.34 15.92
CA LYS A 15 -10.78 -6.58 17.17
C LYS A 15 -12.21 -6.12 17.46
N ALA A 16 -12.97 -5.70 16.44
CA ALA A 16 -14.37 -5.33 16.58
C ALA A 16 -15.22 -6.52 17.03
N GLN A 17 -15.06 -7.69 16.39
CA GLN A 17 -15.72 -8.93 16.80
C GLN A 17 -15.41 -9.31 18.26
N ALA A 18 -14.18 -9.10 18.72
CA ALA A 18 -13.81 -9.34 20.12
C ALA A 18 -14.50 -8.36 21.07
N LYS A 19 -14.62 -7.08 20.71
CA LYS A 19 -15.36 -6.08 21.49
C LYS A 19 -16.86 -6.40 21.53
N ASP A 20 -17.44 -6.83 20.42
CA ASP A 20 -18.85 -7.19 20.33
C ASP A 20 -19.16 -8.41 21.21
N LEU A 21 -18.34 -9.46 21.12
CA LEU A 21 -18.45 -10.64 21.99
C LEU A 21 -18.33 -10.26 23.47
N PHE A 22 -17.38 -9.38 23.81
CA PHE A 22 -17.22 -8.88 25.18
C PHE A 22 -18.47 -8.11 25.66
N SER A 23 -19.07 -7.29 24.80
CA SER A 23 -20.31 -6.58 25.11
C SER A 23 -21.49 -7.54 25.31
N SER A 24 -21.65 -8.53 24.42
CA SER A 24 -22.69 -9.56 24.51
C SER A 24 -22.57 -10.41 25.77
N PHE A 25 -21.33 -10.75 26.19
CA PHE A 25 -21.09 -11.41 27.48
C PHE A 25 -21.60 -10.57 28.65
N ARG A 26 -21.29 -9.26 28.68
CA ARG A 26 -21.76 -8.36 29.76
C ARG A 26 -23.27 -8.21 29.81
N ARG A 27 -23.95 -8.30 28.67
CA ARG A 27 -25.42 -8.30 28.58
C ARG A 27 -26.05 -9.65 28.97
N GLY A 28 -25.24 -10.69 29.14
CA GLY A 28 -25.70 -12.02 29.53
C GLY A 28 -26.39 -12.79 28.42
N GLU A 29 -26.00 -12.54 27.17
CA GLU A 29 -26.56 -13.23 26.00
C GLU A 29 -26.12 -14.70 25.97
N LYS A 30 -27.09 -15.63 25.82
CA LYS A 30 -26.83 -17.07 25.81
C LYS A 30 -25.84 -17.51 24.74
N GLU A 31 -25.89 -16.87 23.56
CA GLU A 31 -25.00 -17.18 22.45
C GLU A 31 -23.54 -16.84 22.76
N ALA A 32 -23.29 -15.74 23.48
CA ALA A 32 -21.94 -15.39 23.92
C ALA A 32 -21.36 -16.45 24.88
N PHE A 33 -22.17 -16.93 25.83
CA PHE A 33 -21.73 -17.99 26.76
C PHE A 33 -21.44 -19.31 26.04
N ALA A 34 -22.24 -19.68 25.03
CA ALA A 34 -21.99 -20.86 24.21
C ALA A 34 -20.66 -20.75 23.45
N ARG A 35 -20.39 -19.61 22.80
CA ARG A 35 -19.12 -19.35 22.09
C ARG A 35 -17.91 -19.41 23.01
N ILE A 36 -18.02 -18.79 24.20
CA ILE A 36 -16.97 -18.81 25.23
C ILE A 36 -16.71 -20.23 25.72
N ARG A 37 -17.75 -21.02 26.01
CA ARG A 37 -17.62 -22.40 26.48
C ARG A 37 -16.94 -23.31 25.46
N GLU A 38 -17.28 -23.14 24.19
CA GLU A 38 -16.73 -23.95 23.10
C GLU A 38 -15.26 -23.60 22.80
N SER A 39 -14.92 -22.30 22.87
CA SER A 39 -13.63 -21.82 22.39
C SER A 39 -12.61 -21.56 23.49
N LEU A 40 -13.01 -21.23 24.72
CA LEU A 40 -12.08 -20.88 25.80
C LEU A 40 -11.82 -22.09 26.72
N PRO A 41 -10.57 -22.58 26.86
CA PRO A 41 -10.27 -23.73 27.71
C PRO A 41 -10.70 -23.54 29.17
N ALA A 42 -10.54 -22.32 29.69
CA ALA A 42 -10.93 -21.98 31.05
C ALA A 42 -12.45 -22.06 31.29
N ALA A 43 -13.27 -21.99 30.24
CA ALA A 43 -14.73 -22.07 30.32
C ALA A 43 -15.29 -23.46 29.94
N ALA A 44 -14.44 -24.40 29.51
CA ALA A 44 -14.86 -25.70 29.04
C ALA A 44 -15.67 -26.46 30.12
N GLY A 45 -16.80 -27.03 29.73
CA GLY A 45 -17.69 -27.80 30.61
C GLY A 45 -18.41 -26.98 31.70
N ARG A 46 -18.28 -25.65 31.72
CA ARG A 46 -18.99 -24.80 32.70
C ARG A 46 -20.42 -24.47 32.23
N SER A 47 -21.34 -24.34 33.18
CA SER A 47 -22.69 -23.81 32.92
C SER A 47 -22.66 -22.31 32.64
N ASP A 48 -23.75 -21.77 32.08
CA ASP A 48 -23.86 -20.33 31.81
C ASP A 48 -23.73 -19.49 33.09
N GLU A 49 -24.28 -19.96 34.22
CA GLU A 49 -24.15 -19.25 35.50
C GLU A 49 -22.69 -19.19 35.95
N ARG A 50 -21.94 -20.29 35.77
CA ARG A 50 -20.51 -20.33 36.12
C ARG A 50 -19.65 -19.51 35.17
N ILE A 51 -19.99 -19.45 33.88
CA ILE A 51 -19.30 -18.61 32.89
C ILE A 51 -19.57 -17.12 33.19
N ARG A 52 -20.81 -16.78 33.53
CA ARG A 52 -21.20 -15.41 33.91
C ARG A 52 -20.47 -14.91 35.15
N ALA A 53 -20.16 -15.79 36.09
CA ALA A 53 -19.39 -15.48 37.29
C ALA A 53 -17.87 -15.38 37.07
N MET A 54 -17.37 -15.67 35.86
CA MET A 54 -15.94 -15.54 35.55
C MET A 54 -15.50 -14.08 35.44
N SER A 55 -14.26 -13.82 35.83
CA SER A 55 -13.55 -12.58 35.46
C SER A 55 -13.17 -12.61 33.98
N PHE A 56 -14.14 -12.35 33.09
CA PHE A 56 -13.92 -12.32 31.64
C PHE A 56 -13.55 -10.91 31.20
N ALA A 57 -12.42 -10.76 30.53
CA ALA A 57 -11.87 -9.50 30.04
C ALA A 57 -11.80 -9.46 28.50
N LEU A 58 -11.43 -8.30 27.94
CA LEU A 58 -11.33 -8.13 26.47
C LEU A 58 -10.28 -9.08 25.85
N HIS A 59 -9.19 -9.37 26.56
CA HIS A 59 -8.19 -10.32 26.07
C HIS A 59 -8.71 -11.76 26.02
N ASP A 60 -9.66 -12.13 26.88
CA ASP A 60 -10.35 -13.43 26.81
C ASP A 60 -11.27 -13.48 25.59
N ALA A 61 -11.98 -12.40 25.28
CA ALA A 61 -12.79 -12.31 24.07
C ALA A 61 -11.92 -12.41 22.81
N GLN A 62 -10.76 -11.75 22.78
CA GLN A 62 -9.77 -11.91 21.72
C GLN A 62 -9.26 -13.36 21.60
N SER A 63 -9.03 -14.02 22.74
CA SER A 63 -8.63 -15.42 22.82
C SER A 63 -9.68 -16.38 22.27
N VAL A 64 -10.97 -16.07 22.47
CA VAL A 64 -12.10 -16.78 21.86
C VAL A 64 -12.09 -16.61 20.34
N ILE A 65 -12.01 -15.36 19.84
CA ILE A 65 -11.95 -15.09 18.39
C ILE A 65 -10.78 -15.85 17.74
N ALA A 66 -9.59 -15.81 18.34
CA ALA A 66 -8.43 -16.53 17.82
C ALA A 66 -8.67 -18.04 17.68
N ARG A 67 -9.26 -18.67 18.70
CA ARG A 67 -9.53 -20.11 18.72
C ARG A 67 -10.67 -20.53 17.81
N GLU A 68 -11.68 -19.67 17.62
CA GLU A 68 -12.71 -19.88 16.60
C GLU A 68 -12.09 -20.01 15.20
N TYR A 69 -11.01 -19.26 14.93
CA TYR A 69 -10.24 -19.33 13.68
C TYR A 69 -9.07 -20.34 13.71
N GLY A 70 -8.95 -21.15 14.76
CA GLY A 70 -7.94 -22.22 14.86
C GLY A 70 -6.57 -21.81 15.39
N PHE A 71 -6.41 -20.62 15.96
CA PHE A 71 -5.16 -20.12 16.54
C PHE A 71 -5.12 -20.30 18.06
N ALA A 72 -3.95 -20.56 18.64
CA ALA A 72 -3.82 -20.74 20.08
C ALA A 72 -3.82 -19.41 20.85
N SER A 73 -3.57 -18.29 20.17
CA SER A 73 -3.63 -16.96 20.77
C SER A 73 -3.98 -15.87 19.75
N PHE A 74 -4.47 -14.73 20.24
CA PHE A 74 -4.71 -13.56 19.39
C PHE A 74 -3.40 -12.94 18.87
N ALA A 75 -2.28 -13.17 19.55
CA ALA A 75 -0.95 -12.75 19.08
C ALA A 75 -0.56 -13.52 17.81
N GLU A 76 -0.73 -14.85 17.79
CA GLU A 76 -0.50 -15.70 16.61
C GLU A 76 -1.45 -15.35 15.46
N LEU A 77 -2.75 -15.16 15.75
CA LEU A 77 -3.72 -14.73 14.75
C LEU A 77 -3.31 -13.37 14.15
N ARG A 78 -2.95 -12.40 15.00
CA ARG A 78 -2.48 -11.09 14.55
C ARG A 78 -1.26 -11.24 13.65
N GLU A 79 -0.25 -12.00 14.08
CA GLU A 79 0.98 -12.20 13.33
C GLU A 79 0.69 -12.76 11.93
N ARG A 80 -0.14 -13.79 11.84
CA ARG A 80 -0.59 -14.37 10.56
C ARG A 80 -1.33 -13.38 9.65
N VAL A 81 -2.12 -12.49 10.25
CA VAL A 81 -2.87 -11.44 9.55
C VAL A 81 -1.96 -10.28 9.13
N THR A 82 -0.89 -10.00 9.89
CA THR A 82 0.04 -8.89 9.67
C THR A 82 1.31 -9.28 8.93
N GLU A 83 1.56 -10.57 8.71
CA GLU A 83 2.74 -11.06 7.99
C GLU A 83 2.75 -10.46 6.58
N PRO A 84 3.76 -9.64 6.24
CA PRO A 84 3.82 -9.01 4.93
C PRO A 84 3.82 -10.11 3.86
N PRO A 85 3.11 -9.92 2.74
CA PRO A 85 3.16 -10.88 1.67
C PRO A 85 4.62 -11.11 1.24
N ALA A 86 4.97 -12.36 0.96
CA ALA A 86 6.24 -12.68 0.33
C ALA A 86 6.39 -11.84 -0.95
N ALA A 87 7.62 -11.36 -1.20
CA ALA A 87 7.91 -10.57 -2.40
C ALA A 87 7.35 -11.28 -3.65
N PRO A 88 6.76 -10.54 -4.59
CA PRO A 88 6.25 -11.13 -5.81
C PRO A 88 7.39 -11.82 -6.58
N PRO A 89 7.11 -12.92 -7.30
CA PRO A 89 8.11 -13.59 -8.13
C PRO A 89 8.79 -12.62 -9.09
N ARG A 90 10.06 -12.91 -9.44
CA ARG A 90 10.85 -12.05 -10.34
C ARG A 90 10.19 -11.86 -11.69
N GLU A 91 9.60 -12.92 -12.24
CA GLU A 91 8.88 -12.88 -13.51
C GLU A 91 7.65 -11.96 -13.43
N THR A 92 6.96 -11.95 -12.28
CA THR A 92 5.84 -11.03 -12.01
C THR A 92 6.32 -9.58 -11.97
N LEU A 93 7.40 -9.30 -11.25
CA LEU A 93 7.99 -7.96 -11.19
C LEU A 93 8.40 -7.46 -12.57
N ARG A 94 9.05 -8.31 -13.37
CA ARG A 94 9.40 -7.98 -14.76
C ARG A 94 8.18 -7.65 -15.59
N ALA A 95 7.12 -8.46 -15.50
CA ALA A 95 5.89 -8.25 -16.26
C ALA A 95 5.19 -6.92 -15.89
N LEU A 96 5.16 -6.57 -14.60
CA LEU A 96 4.56 -5.32 -14.12
C LEU A 96 5.39 -4.08 -14.50
N LEU A 97 6.73 -4.20 -14.49
CA LEU A 97 7.63 -3.07 -14.73
C LEU A 97 7.94 -2.84 -16.22
N ALA A 98 7.81 -3.85 -17.07
CA ALA A 98 8.14 -3.72 -18.49
C ALA A 98 7.36 -2.59 -19.20
N PRO A 99 6.02 -2.45 -19.02
CA PRO A 99 5.28 -1.34 -19.60
C PRO A 99 5.71 0.03 -19.05
N PHE A 100 6.10 0.09 -17.77
CA PHE A 100 6.51 1.32 -17.10
C PHE A 100 7.88 1.83 -17.55
N LEU A 101 8.83 0.93 -17.81
CA LEU A 101 10.21 1.30 -18.15
C LEU A 101 10.46 1.43 -19.64
N GLY A 102 9.62 0.85 -20.51
CA GLY A 102 9.84 0.83 -21.96
C GLY A 102 11.14 0.13 -22.38
N MET A 103 11.80 -0.57 -21.45
CA MET A 103 13.06 -1.28 -21.64
C MET A 103 13.18 -2.44 -20.67
N ALA A 104 14.02 -3.41 -21.00
CA ALA A 104 14.35 -4.49 -20.07
C ALA A 104 15.05 -3.94 -18.82
N VAL A 105 14.59 -4.39 -17.65
CA VAL A 105 15.15 -4.00 -16.35
C VAL A 105 16.52 -4.66 -16.18
N PRO A 106 17.58 -3.92 -15.81
CA PRO A 106 18.88 -4.52 -15.51
C PRO A 106 18.76 -5.51 -14.34
N ARG A 107 19.50 -6.62 -14.38
CA ARG A 107 19.43 -7.69 -13.37
C ARG A 107 19.72 -7.17 -11.96
N GLU A 108 20.68 -6.26 -11.84
CA GLU A 108 21.07 -5.65 -10.57
C GLU A 108 19.92 -4.81 -9.98
N VAL A 109 19.10 -4.20 -10.84
CA VAL A 109 17.92 -3.44 -10.44
C VAL A 109 16.80 -4.38 -10.01
N GLU A 110 16.62 -5.51 -10.69
CA GLU A 110 15.67 -6.55 -10.27
C GLU A 110 16.03 -7.15 -8.91
N ASP A 111 17.30 -7.45 -8.67
CA ASP A 111 17.77 -7.94 -7.38
C ASP A 111 17.50 -6.92 -6.27
N ALA A 112 17.74 -5.63 -6.53
CA ALA A 112 17.43 -4.56 -5.61
C ALA A 112 15.91 -4.40 -5.37
N LEU A 113 15.07 -4.61 -6.39
CA LEU A 113 13.62 -4.60 -6.26
C LEU A 113 13.13 -5.74 -5.37
N VAL A 114 13.58 -6.97 -5.60
CA VAL A 114 13.22 -8.12 -4.76
C VAL A 114 13.60 -7.86 -3.31
N GLY A 115 14.81 -7.33 -3.06
CA GLY A 115 15.25 -6.93 -1.72
C GLY A 115 14.36 -5.83 -1.11
N ALA A 116 13.97 -4.84 -1.92
CA ALA A 116 13.13 -3.73 -1.49
C ALA A 116 11.72 -4.16 -1.06
N TRP A 117 11.15 -5.23 -1.63
CA TRP A 117 9.87 -5.79 -1.19
C TRP A 117 9.96 -6.48 0.18
N SER A 118 11.12 -7.05 0.49
CA SER A 118 11.41 -7.65 1.80
C SER A 118 11.70 -6.60 2.89
N ASP A 119 11.95 -5.34 2.51
CA ASP A 119 12.12 -4.24 3.46
C ASP A 119 10.78 -3.90 4.15
N THR A 120 10.75 -4.09 5.46
CA THR A 120 9.60 -3.83 6.32
C THR A 120 9.62 -2.44 6.96
N ASN A 121 10.66 -1.64 6.73
CA ASN A 121 10.75 -0.29 7.26
C ASN A 121 9.72 0.64 6.60
N ARG A 122 8.59 0.79 7.29
CA ARG A 122 7.49 1.68 6.90
C ARG A 122 7.41 2.92 7.77
N THR A 123 8.53 3.31 8.40
CA THR A 123 8.57 4.54 9.21
C THR A 123 8.11 5.72 8.36
N PRO A 124 7.07 6.46 8.77
CA PRO A 124 6.58 7.61 8.02
C PRO A 124 7.68 8.67 7.86
N ILE A 125 7.75 9.27 6.68
CA ILE A 125 8.63 10.41 6.42
C ILE A 125 7.91 11.68 6.85
N SER A 126 8.58 12.51 7.66
CA SER A 126 8.11 13.86 7.98
C SER A 126 8.28 14.78 6.78
N VAL A 127 7.29 15.64 6.53
CA VAL A 127 7.27 16.65 5.48
C VAL A 127 7.43 18.08 6.01
N GLU A 128 7.80 18.23 7.30
CA GLU A 128 7.96 19.54 7.94
C GLU A 128 9.15 20.35 7.40
N GLN A 129 10.11 19.68 6.76
CA GLN A 129 11.28 20.32 6.16
C GLN A 129 11.32 20.09 4.64
N PRO A 130 11.86 21.05 3.86
CA PRO A 130 12.01 20.88 2.43
C PRO A 130 12.84 19.64 2.06
N LEU A 131 12.27 18.78 1.21
CA LEU A 131 12.90 17.53 0.77
C LEU A 131 13.59 17.70 -0.59
N PRO A 132 14.68 16.97 -0.89
CA PRO A 132 15.25 16.94 -2.23
C PRO A 132 14.20 16.49 -3.25
N LEU A 133 14.05 17.27 -4.32
CA LEU A 133 13.07 17.09 -5.38
C LEU A 133 13.64 16.23 -6.50
N LEU A 134 12.89 15.18 -6.86
CA LEU A 134 13.08 14.39 -8.06
C LEU A 134 11.89 14.59 -9.00
N ALA A 135 12.12 15.37 -10.06
CA ALA A 135 11.15 15.55 -11.13
C ALA A 135 11.26 14.41 -12.15
N ILE A 136 10.28 13.51 -12.19
CA ILE A 136 10.26 12.34 -13.07
C ILE A 136 9.47 12.61 -14.36
N ARG A 137 9.85 11.90 -15.43
CA ARG A 137 9.22 11.95 -16.76
C ARG A 137 8.52 10.63 -17.03
N ASN A 138 7.48 10.67 -17.88
CA ASN A 138 6.79 9.48 -18.42
C ASN A 138 6.22 8.53 -17.36
N ALA A 139 6.05 9.01 -16.12
CA ALA A 139 5.66 8.21 -14.99
C ALA A 139 5.04 9.08 -13.88
N VAL A 140 4.10 8.51 -13.14
CA VAL A 140 3.62 9.00 -11.84
C VAL A 140 3.87 7.90 -10.82
N LEU A 141 4.56 8.24 -9.74
CA LEU A 141 4.75 7.30 -8.64
C LEU A 141 3.51 7.31 -7.74
N VAL A 142 3.00 6.12 -7.42
CA VAL A 142 1.75 5.94 -6.67
C VAL A 142 2.04 5.41 -5.27
N VAL A 143 1.34 5.89 -4.25
CA VAL A 143 1.57 5.47 -2.86
C VAL A 143 1.44 3.96 -2.70
N GLY A 144 2.33 3.36 -1.90
CA GLY A 144 2.41 1.91 -1.72
C GLY A 144 3.28 1.19 -2.76
N SER A 145 3.56 1.82 -3.91
CA SER A 145 4.42 1.23 -4.94
C SER A 145 5.90 1.21 -4.53
N VAL A 146 6.60 0.17 -5.00
CA VAL A 146 8.06 0.09 -5.03
C VAL A 146 8.47 0.12 -6.50
N ALA A 147 9.20 1.16 -6.90
CA ALA A 147 9.52 1.39 -8.30
C ALA A 147 11.02 1.65 -8.51
N PRO A 148 11.60 1.11 -9.60
CA PRO A 148 12.90 1.52 -10.07
C PRO A 148 12.78 2.82 -10.89
N LEU A 149 13.69 3.76 -10.69
CA LEU A 149 13.78 4.97 -11.48
C LEU A 149 15.20 5.13 -12.05
N ASN A 150 15.30 5.35 -13.36
CA ASN A 150 16.55 5.69 -14.00
C ASN A 150 16.88 7.17 -13.72
N ILE A 151 18.11 7.45 -13.31
CA ILE A 151 18.62 8.79 -13.05
C ILE A 151 19.84 9.08 -13.94
N GLY A 152 19.77 10.18 -14.69
CA GLY A 152 20.85 10.61 -15.58
C GLY A 152 21.25 12.07 -15.44
N ARG A 153 20.40 12.93 -14.86
CA ARG A 153 20.70 14.36 -14.74
C ARG A 153 21.61 14.65 -13.55
N PRO A 154 22.59 15.56 -13.69
CA PRO A 154 23.41 16.02 -12.57
C PRO A 154 22.56 16.46 -11.36
N ALA A 155 21.49 17.21 -11.59
CA ALA A 155 20.60 17.68 -10.53
C ALA A 155 19.85 16.54 -9.81
N SER A 156 19.44 15.49 -10.54
CA SER A 156 18.82 14.31 -9.94
C SER A 156 19.82 13.53 -9.10
N ILE A 157 21.05 13.35 -9.59
CA ILE A 157 22.12 12.67 -8.84
C ILE A 157 22.42 13.43 -7.54
N ALA A 158 22.56 14.76 -7.61
CA ALA A 158 22.78 15.60 -6.43
C ALA A 158 21.61 15.52 -5.43
N ALA A 159 20.37 15.46 -5.88
CA ALA A 159 19.20 15.26 -5.00
C ALA A 159 19.25 13.90 -4.28
N ILE A 160 19.66 12.84 -4.97
CA ILE A 160 19.81 11.49 -4.40
C ILE A 160 20.95 11.45 -3.37
N ASP A 161 22.08 12.09 -3.65
CA ASP A 161 23.19 12.15 -2.70
C ASP A 161 22.80 12.95 -1.45
N ALA A 162 22.06 14.06 -1.60
CA ALA A 162 21.50 14.78 -0.47
C ALA A 162 20.52 13.94 0.35
N ALA A 163 19.66 13.14 -0.31
CA ALA A 163 18.74 12.23 0.37
C ALA A 163 19.47 11.14 1.16
N LYS A 164 20.56 10.57 0.59
CA LYS A 164 21.41 9.57 1.27
C LYS A 164 22.10 10.13 2.52
N SER A 165 22.55 11.37 2.47
CA SER A 165 23.18 12.03 3.61
C SER A 165 22.19 12.49 4.69
N GLY A 166 20.89 12.53 4.36
CA GLY A 166 19.81 12.88 5.27
C GLY A 166 18.97 11.68 5.72
N ALA A 167 17.65 11.86 5.74
CA ALA A 167 16.70 10.85 6.20
C ALA A 167 16.34 9.77 5.16
N GLY A 168 17.00 9.75 3.99
CA GLY A 168 16.65 8.85 2.88
C GLY A 168 15.31 9.21 2.23
N ALA A 169 14.87 10.46 2.30
CA ALA A 169 13.58 10.93 1.83
C ALA A 169 13.69 11.79 0.57
N LEU A 170 12.72 11.65 -0.34
CA LEU A 170 12.62 12.37 -1.60
C LEU A 170 11.20 12.88 -1.82
N ALA A 171 11.09 14.09 -2.38
CA ALA A 171 9.87 14.59 -3.00
C ALA A 171 9.85 14.15 -4.46
N VAL A 172 8.89 13.33 -4.88
CA VAL A 172 8.83 12.80 -6.26
C VAL A 172 7.59 13.33 -6.97
N PHE A 173 7.80 14.10 -8.03
CA PHE A 173 6.74 14.77 -8.78
C PHE A 173 6.89 14.51 -10.27
N ALA A 174 5.76 14.23 -10.94
CA ALA A 174 5.72 14.06 -12.38
C ALA A 174 5.74 15.42 -13.09
N GLN A 175 6.48 15.51 -14.19
CA GLN A 175 6.46 16.67 -15.08
C GLN A 175 5.19 16.64 -15.95
N ARG A 176 4.59 17.82 -16.16
CA ARG A 176 3.51 18.03 -17.14
C ARG A 176 4.02 17.97 -18.57
N ASN A 177 5.23 18.49 -18.78
CA ASN A 177 5.93 18.49 -20.06
C ASN A 177 7.30 17.82 -19.88
N ASP A 178 7.46 16.65 -20.49
CA ASP A 178 8.67 15.84 -20.38
C ASP A 178 9.82 16.33 -21.26
N THR A 179 9.69 17.47 -21.94
CA THR A 179 10.78 18.10 -22.69
C THR A 179 11.59 19.08 -21.83
N VAL A 180 11.04 19.54 -20.69
CA VAL A 180 11.69 20.54 -19.82
C VAL A 180 12.83 19.93 -19.02
N GLU A 181 14.05 20.40 -19.20
CA GLU A 181 15.23 19.86 -18.51
C GLU A 181 15.31 20.30 -17.04
N SER A 182 15.00 21.57 -16.78
CA SER A 182 15.00 22.19 -15.45
C SER A 182 13.59 22.69 -15.11
N PRO A 183 12.69 21.82 -14.64
CA PRO A 183 11.29 22.19 -14.43
C PRO A 183 11.13 23.19 -13.29
N SER A 184 10.32 24.20 -13.53
CA SER A 184 9.77 25.09 -12.51
C SER A 184 8.58 24.43 -11.80
N ALA A 185 8.05 25.04 -10.73
CA ALA A 185 6.88 24.51 -10.04
C ALA A 185 5.64 24.41 -10.96
N ALA A 186 5.51 25.30 -11.95
CA ALA A 186 4.40 25.28 -12.90
C ALA A 186 4.49 24.10 -13.89
N ASP A 187 5.70 23.58 -14.11
CA ASP A 187 5.95 22.44 -15.00
C ASP A 187 5.68 21.09 -14.32
N LEU A 188 5.33 21.09 -13.03
CA LEU A 188 5.08 19.89 -12.25
C LEU A 188 3.58 19.71 -11.99
N HIS A 189 3.16 18.46 -11.86
CA HIS A 189 1.83 18.16 -11.33
C HIS A 189 1.75 18.60 -9.85
N PRO A 190 0.60 19.14 -9.41
CA PRO A 190 0.50 19.75 -8.07
C PRO A 190 0.53 18.72 -6.94
N VAL A 191 0.18 17.46 -7.24
CA VAL A 191 0.24 16.35 -6.29
C VAL A 191 1.21 15.30 -6.82
N GLY A 192 2.11 14.89 -5.94
CA GLY A 192 3.09 13.83 -6.14
C GLY A 192 3.16 13.01 -4.86
N CYS A 193 4.31 12.40 -4.58
CA CYS A 193 4.47 11.63 -3.36
C CYS A 193 5.80 11.87 -2.68
N VAL A 194 5.81 11.59 -1.38
CA VAL A 194 7.02 11.43 -0.59
C VAL A 194 7.45 9.99 -0.71
N ALA A 195 8.71 9.79 -1.10
CA ALA A 195 9.27 8.48 -1.32
C ALA A 195 10.53 8.26 -0.48
N ARG A 196 10.69 7.03 -0.01
CA ARG A 196 11.90 6.57 0.66
C ARG A 196 12.86 5.99 -0.37
N LEU A 197 14.11 6.44 -0.34
CA LEU A 197 15.20 5.83 -1.07
C LEU A 197 15.59 4.51 -0.40
N LEU A 198 15.47 3.40 -1.12
CA LEU A 198 15.79 2.06 -0.59
C LEU A 198 17.15 1.58 -1.08
N SER A 199 17.47 1.82 -2.35
CA SER A 199 18.74 1.39 -2.94
C SER A 199 19.15 2.30 -4.09
N THR A 200 20.45 2.37 -4.33
CA THR A 200 21.01 2.94 -5.57
C THR A 200 21.85 1.89 -6.26
N VAL A 201 21.55 1.66 -7.54
CA VAL A 201 22.15 0.61 -8.35
C VAL A 201 22.89 1.28 -9.50
N LYS A 202 24.21 1.05 -9.59
CA LYS A 202 24.98 1.44 -10.77
C LYS A 202 24.97 0.28 -11.75
N THR A 203 24.62 0.57 -12.99
CA THR A 203 24.68 -0.43 -14.06
C THR A 203 25.83 -0.06 -15.00
N PRO A 204 26.64 -1.03 -15.47
CA PRO A 204 27.78 -0.75 -16.34
C PRO A 204 27.41 0.03 -17.60
N ASP A 205 26.26 -0.31 -18.22
CA ASP A 205 25.90 0.19 -19.56
C ASP A 205 24.60 1.01 -19.59
N ARG A 206 23.81 1.03 -18.50
CA ARG A 206 22.43 1.58 -18.49
C ARG A 206 22.23 2.71 -17.48
N GLY A 207 23.33 3.34 -17.08
CA GLY A 207 23.33 4.49 -16.17
C GLY A 207 23.07 4.13 -14.71
N SER A 208 22.71 5.13 -13.92
CA SER A 208 22.40 4.97 -12.51
C SER A 208 20.90 4.79 -12.31
N TRP A 209 20.55 3.90 -11.40
CA TRP A 209 19.18 3.58 -11.03
C TRP A 209 19.01 3.77 -9.54
N ILE A 210 17.79 4.05 -9.13
CA ILE A 210 17.38 4.03 -7.74
C ILE A 210 16.16 3.12 -7.59
N VAL A 211 16.01 2.52 -6.42
CA VAL A 211 14.77 1.86 -6.02
C VAL A 211 14.16 2.69 -4.90
N VAL A 212 12.93 3.12 -5.09
CA VAL A 212 12.19 3.97 -4.15
C VAL A 212 10.87 3.33 -3.77
N ARG A 213 10.37 3.66 -2.58
CA ARG A 213 9.02 3.32 -2.13
C ARG A 213 8.23 4.57 -1.84
N ALA A 214 7.09 4.74 -2.51
CA ALA A 214 6.18 5.83 -2.20
C ALA A 214 5.42 5.55 -0.90
N GLN A 215 5.44 6.50 0.04
CA GLN A 215 4.87 6.34 1.37
C GLN A 215 3.63 7.21 1.59
N ALA A 216 3.59 8.42 1.05
CA ALA A 216 2.48 9.34 1.27
C ALA A 216 2.28 10.28 0.08
N TRP A 217 1.02 10.64 -0.18
CA TRP A 217 0.68 11.70 -1.13
C TRP A 217 1.06 13.06 -0.54
N ALA A 218 1.58 13.95 -1.38
CA ALA A 218 1.98 15.28 -0.98
C ALA A 218 1.65 16.30 -2.06
N ARG A 219 1.21 17.48 -1.63
CA ARG A 219 0.99 18.65 -2.48
C ARG A 219 2.27 19.49 -2.50
N LEU A 220 2.66 19.93 -3.70
CA LEU A 220 3.77 20.85 -3.88
C LEU A 220 3.34 22.27 -3.48
N GLU A 221 4.04 22.89 -2.53
CA GLU A 221 3.80 24.29 -2.16
C GLU A 221 4.78 25.24 -2.86
N SER A 222 6.07 24.91 -2.80
CA SER A 222 7.13 25.71 -3.43
C SER A 222 8.35 24.86 -3.73
N ILE A 223 9.21 25.37 -4.61
CA ILE A 223 10.52 24.78 -4.89
C ILE A 223 11.61 25.85 -4.79
N GLU A 224 12.80 25.44 -4.36
CA GLU A 224 13.97 26.30 -4.24
C GLU A 224 15.23 25.59 -4.73
N SER A 225 16.12 26.32 -5.41
CA SER A 225 17.42 25.80 -5.80
C SER A 225 18.35 25.71 -4.59
N HIS A 226 19.07 24.60 -4.47
CA HIS A 226 19.96 24.32 -3.35
C HIS A 226 21.17 23.51 -3.81
N GLY A 227 22.34 24.14 -3.90
CA GLY A 227 23.62 23.42 -4.06
C GLY A 227 23.66 22.40 -5.21
N GLY A 228 23.10 22.74 -6.38
CA GLY A 228 23.11 21.87 -7.56
C GLY A 228 21.90 20.93 -7.70
N TYR A 229 20.96 20.94 -6.76
CA TYR A 229 19.66 20.28 -6.89
C TYR A 229 18.53 21.22 -6.45
N THR A 230 17.28 20.75 -6.47
CA THR A 230 16.10 21.51 -6.04
C THR A 230 15.51 20.88 -4.79
N ARG A 231 15.06 21.70 -3.83
CA ARG A 231 14.25 21.26 -2.69
C ARG A 231 12.78 21.63 -2.91
N ALA A 232 11.88 20.84 -2.35
CA ALA A 232 10.45 21.05 -2.41
C ALA A 232 9.87 21.20 -1.00
N THR A 233 9.11 22.27 -0.79
CA THR A 233 8.24 22.42 0.39
C THR A 233 6.90 21.77 0.09
N LEU A 234 6.41 20.96 1.03
CA LEU A 234 5.29 20.05 0.82
C LEU A 234 4.22 20.21 1.89
N ALA A 235 2.96 20.10 1.48
CA ALA A 235 1.84 19.88 2.38
C ALA A 235 1.36 18.42 2.30
N PRO A 236 0.94 17.80 3.42
CA PRO A 236 0.25 16.51 3.38
C PRO A 236 -0.98 16.57 2.47
N PHE A 237 -1.18 15.54 1.65
CA PHE A 237 -2.38 15.40 0.82
C PHE A 237 -3.18 14.17 1.26
N ALA A 238 -4.25 14.40 2.03
CA ALA A 238 -5.11 13.32 2.52
C ALA A 238 -6.12 12.90 1.45
N VAL A 239 -6.41 11.60 1.40
CA VAL A 239 -7.52 11.04 0.63
C VAL A 239 -8.70 10.88 1.57
N ASN A 240 -9.83 11.47 1.20
CA ASN A 240 -11.07 11.44 1.96
C ASN A 240 -11.81 10.12 1.71
N HIS A 241 -12.28 9.52 2.79
CA HIS A 241 -13.08 8.29 2.79
C HIS A 241 -14.57 8.64 2.86
N ASP A 242 -15.01 9.48 1.94
CA ASP A 242 -16.40 9.93 1.89
C ASP A 242 -17.34 8.76 1.59
N ALA A 243 -18.51 8.74 2.23
CA ALA A 243 -19.54 7.76 1.93
C ALA A 243 -20.08 7.97 0.50
N ALA A 244 -20.28 6.87 -0.22
CA ALA A 244 -20.88 6.88 -1.54
C ALA A 244 -21.76 5.64 -1.72
N ASP A 245 -22.95 5.85 -2.28
CA ASP A 245 -23.96 4.78 -2.41
C ASP A 245 -23.52 3.63 -3.33
N ASP A 246 -22.59 3.90 -4.24
CA ASP A 246 -22.04 2.93 -5.20
C ASP A 246 -20.70 2.32 -4.76
N PHE A 247 -20.19 2.66 -3.56
CA PHE A 247 -18.84 2.29 -3.14
C PHE A 247 -18.62 0.76 -3.11
N ASP A 248 -19.51 0.03 -2.44
CA ASP A 248 -19.39 -1.43 -2.29
C ASP A 248 -19.47 -2.15 -3.65
N ALA A 249 -20.36 -1.68 -4.52
CA ALA A 249 -20.53 -2.23 -5.87
C ALA A 249 -19.27 -1.98 -6.73
N LEU A 250 -18.68 -0.78 -6.64
CA LEU A 250 -17.43 -0.46 -7.33
C LEU A 250 -16.24 -1.24 -6.80
N GLU A 251 -16.15 -1.45 -5.47
CA GLU A 251 -15.10 -2.25 -4.86
C GLU A 251 -15.17 -3.70 -5.35
N GLN A 252 -16.38 -4.28 -5.35
CA GLN A 252 -16.59 -5.63 -5.86
C GLN A 252 -16.13 -5.73 -7.33
N LYS A 253 -16.55 -4.78 -8.16
CA LYS A 253 -16.19 -4.72 -9.59
C LYS A 253 -14.69 -4.57 -9.82
N LEU A 254 -14.01 -3.71 -9.06
CA LEU A 254 -12.56 -3.55 -9.10
C LEU A 254 -11.87 -4.89 -8.81
N ARG A 255 -12.28 -5.58 -7.75
CA ARG A 255 -11.69 -6.84 -7.32
C ARG A 255 -11.91 -7.95 -8.34
N GLU A 256 -13.13 -8.12 -8.85
CA GLU A 256 -13.44 -9.12 -9.88
C GLU A 256 -12.58 -8.95 -11.13
N LYS A 257 -12.51 -7.72 -11.67
CA LYS A 257 -11.71 -7.42 -12.86
C LYS A 257 -10.21 -7.58 -12.59
N LEU A 258 -9.71 -7.04 -11.49
CA LEU A 258 -8.30 -7.09 -11.17
C LEU A 258 -7.84 -8.53 -10.93
N SER A 259 -8.65 -9.37 -10.26
CA SER A 259 -8.35 -10.80 -10.08
C SER A 259 -8.18 -11.51 -11.42
N SER A 260 -9.06 -11.26 -12.38
CA SER A 260 -8.95 -11.82 -13.74
C SER A 260 -7.65 -11.41 -14.43
N LEU A 261 -7.25 -10.14 -14.32
CA LEU A 261 -6.00 -9.64 -14.92
C LEU A 261 -4.76 -10.20 -14.22
N VAL A 262 -4.76 -10.22 -12.89
CA VAL A 262 -3.63 -10.69 -12.07
C VAL A 262 -3.34 -12.17 -12.34
N LEU A 263 -4.37 -13.00 -12.47
CA LEU A 263 -4.20 -14.44 -12.76
C LEU A 263 -3.57 -14.72 -14.13
N ARG A 264 -3.58 -13.75 -15.06
CA ARG A 264 -2.92 -13.87 -16.38
C ARG A 264 -1.42 -13.56 -16.32
N LEU A 265 -0.93 -12.98 -15.23
CA LEU A 265 0.49 -12.67 -15.05
C LEU A 265 1.26 -13.92 -14.59
N PRO A 266 2.56 -14.03 -14.94
CA PRO A 266 3.44 -15.01 -14.30
C PRO A 266 3.39 -14.85 -12.77
N GLY A 267 3.21 -15.94 -12.03
CA GLY A 267 3.06 -15.88 -10.57
C GLY A 267 1.74 -15.26 -10.08
N GLY A 268 0.72 -15.19 -10.96
CA GLY A 268 -0.56 -14.55 -10.69
C GLY A 268 -1.28 -15.04 -9.44
N GLU A 269 -1.21 -16.33 -9.10
CA GLU A 269 -1.83 -16.87 -7.87
C GLU A 269 -1.24 -16.25 -6.59
N GLN A 270 0.09 -16.13 -6.52
CA GLN A 270 0.75 -15.50 -5.39
C GLN A 270 0.40 -14.01 -5.33
N LEU A 271 0.43 -13.32 -6.48
CA LEU A 271 0.07 -11.90 -6.54
C LEU A 271 -1.41 -11.66 -6.17
N LEU A 272 -2.32 -12.58 -6.52
CA LEU A 272 -3.72 -12.52 -6.13
C LEU A 272 -3.90 -12.61 -4.62
N GLN A 273 -3.15 -13.49 -3.94
CA GLN A 273 -3.13 -13.55 -2.48
C GLN A 273 -2.64 -12.24 -1.86
N MET A 274 -1.73 -11.52 -2.53
CA MET A 274 -1.27 -10.20 -2.07
C MET A 274 -2.35 -9.14 -2.23
N THR A 275 -3.00 -9.07 -3.41
CA THR A 275 -4.03 -8.06 -3.70
C THR A 275 -5.31 -8.31 -2.89
N ASP A 276 -5.61 -9.56 -2.57
CA ASP A 276 -6.70 -9.89 -1.67
C ASP A 276 -6.49 -9.30 -0.27
N ARG A 277 -5.26 -9.18 0.20
CA ARG A 277 -4.98 -8.58 1.52
C ARG A 277 -5.03 -7.05 1.53
N MET A 278 -5.11 -6.40 0.37
CA MET A 278 -5.13 -4.94 0.27
C MET A 278 -6.51 -4.37 0.62
N THR A 279 -6.48 -3.25 1.35
CA THR A 279 -7.65 -2.39 1.55
C THR A 279 -8.07 -1.77 0.21
N THR A 280 -9.30 -1.26 0.12
CA THR A 280 -9.83 -0.63 -1.10
C THR A 280 -8.96 0.53 -1.60
N PRO A 281 -8.46 1.46 -0.75
CA PRO A 281 -7.49 2.48 -1.18
C PRO A 281 -6.21 1.89 -1.76
N GLU A 282 -5.60 0.94 -1.06
CA GLU A 282 -4.34 0.30 -1.51
C GLU A 282 -4.52 -0.45 -2.83
N LEU A 283 -5.64 -1.15 -2.99
CA LEU A 283 -5.96 -1.86 -4.22
C LEU A 283 -6.22 -0.91 -5.38
N THR A 284 -6.91 0.20 -5.12
CA THR A 284 -7.19 1.25 -6.11
C THR A 284 -5.87 1.90 -6.57
N ASP A 285 -4.98 2.23 -5.63
CA ASP A 285 -3.63 2.76 -5.89
C ASP A 285 -2.77 1.72 -6.66
N ALA A 286 -2.79 0.45 -6.26
CA ALA A 286 -2.06 -0.62 -6.94
C ALA A 286 -2.57 -0.84 -8.38
N ALA A 287 -3.88 -0.76 -8.60
CA ALA A 287 -4.47 -0.91 -9.92
C ALA A 287 -4.03 0.23 -10.86
N ILE A 288 -4.19 1.50 -10.46
CA ILE A 288 -3.81 2.63 -11.32
C ILE A 288 -2.31 2.67 -11.62
N ALA A 289 -1.46 2.22 -10.70
CA ALA A 289 -0.02 2.13 -10.92
C ALA A 289 0.32 1.23 -12.12
N ASN A 290 -0.42 0.13 -12.28
CA ASN A 290 -0.16 -0.93 -13.25
C ASN A 290 -1.08 -0.88 -14.49
N LEU A 291 -2.09 -0.02 -14.51
CA LEU A 291 -2.92 0.20 -15.70
C LEU A 291 -2.12 0.86 -16.83
N PRO A 292 -2.35 0.46 -18.10
CA PRO A 292 -1.74 1.06 -19.29
C PRO A 292 -2.43 2.39 -19.66
N CYS A 293 -2.49 3.33 -18.71
CA CYS A 293 -3.05 4.66 -18.88
C CYS A 293 -1.95 5.73 -18.93
N SER A 294 -2.29 6.89 -19.49
CA SER A 294 -1.39 8.02 -19.66
C SER A 294 -0.92 8.62 -18.33
N VAL A 295 0.22 9.31 -18.36
CA VAL A 295 0.73 10.09 -17.22
C VAL A 295 -0.31 11.08 -16.73
N GLN A 296 -1.04 11.73 -17.65
CA GLN A 296 -2.08 12.69 -17.32
C GLN A 296 -3.23 12.06 -16.52
N GLU A 297 -3.65 10.84 -16.87
CA GLU A 297 -4.68 10.12 -16.12
C GLU A 297 -4.21 9.75 -14.72
N LYS A 298 -2.97 9.24 -14.58
CA LYS A 298 -2.37 8.93 -13.27
C LYS A 298 -2.18 10.17 -12.40
N ALA A 299 -1.80 11.30 -13.00
CA ALA A 299 -1.66 12.58 -12.29
C ALA A 299 -3.00 13.16 -11.85
N THR A 300 -4.04 13.00 -12.67
CA THR A 300 -5.40 13.40 -12.31
C THR A 300 -5.92 12.53 -11.17
N TYR A 301 -5.67 11.22 -11.20
CA TYR A 301 -5.93 10.31 -10.10
C TYR A 301 -5.23 10.75 -8.80
N ALA A 302 -3.92 11.05 -8.89
CA ALA A 302 -3.13 11.47 -7.73
C ALA A 302 -3.68 12.76 -7.09
N SER A 303 -4.24 13.65 -7.91
CA SER A 303 -4.80 14.94 -7.47
C SER A 303 -6.25 14.86 -6.99
N GLU A 304 -6.92 13.71 -7.10
CA GLU A 304 -8.30 13.51 -6.65
C GLU A 304 -8.32 13.26 -5.14
N PRO A 305 -8.96 14.10 -4.30
CA PRO A 305 -9.02 13.86 -2.87
C PRO A 305 -10.06 12.79 -2.49
N SER A 306 -11.09 12.50 -3.29
CA SER A 306 -12.14 11.54 -2.91
C SER A 306 -11.77 10.11 -3.30
N LEU A 307 -11.75 9.19 -2.33
CA LEU A 307 -11.54 7.76 -2.59
C LEU A 307 -12.60 7.18 -3.53
N ALA A 308 -13.87 7.57 -3.37
CA ALA A 308 -14.94 7.08 -4.23
C ALA A 308 -14.72 7.53 -5.69
N ALA A 309 -14.29 8.78 -5.91
CA ALA A 309 -13.99 9.28 -7.25
C ALA A 309 -12.74 8.59 -7.86
N ARG A 310 -11.71 8.33 -7.05
CA ARG A 310 -10.55 7.51 -7.44
C ARG A 310 -10.97 6.12 -7.89
N LEU A 311 -11.79 5.45 -7.09
CA LEU A 311 -12.29 4.09 -7.36
C LEU A 311 -13.11 4.05 -8.65
N ARG A 312 -14.07 4.97 -8.83
CA ARG A 312 -14.85 5.10 -10.08
C ARG A 312 -13.94 5.24 -11.31
N ARG A 313 -12.93 6.09 -11.21
CA ARG A 313 -11.98 6.33 -12.31
C ARG A 313 -11.19 5.08 -12.66
N VAL A 314 -10.66 4.38 -11.65
CA VAL A 314 -9.90 3.14 -11.88
C VAL A 314 -10.77 2.06 -12.48
N VAL A 315 -12.00 1.91 -12.00
CA VAL A 315 -12.97 0.95 -12.57
C VAL A 315 -13.28 1.28 -14.03
N ALA A 316 -13.51 2.55 -14.38
CA ALA A 316 -13.75 2.96 -15.76
C ALA A 316 -12.54 2.64 -16.67
N LEU A 317 -11.32 2.98 -16.23
CA LEU A 317 -10.10 2.68 -16.99
C LEU A 317 -9.87 1.16 -17.16
N LEU A 318 -10.25 0.34 -16.18
CA LEU A 318 -10.21 -1.12 -16.29
C LEU A 318 -11.25 -1.68 -17.27
N GLU A 319 -12.33 -0.95 -17.53
CA GLU A 319 -13.32 -1.33 -18.54
C GLU A 319 -12.86 -1.02 -19.95
N ASP A 320 -12.21 0.13 -20.13
CA ASP A 320 -11.69 0.55 -21.43
C ASP A 320 -10.45 -0.27 -21.87
N ALA A 321 -9.73 -0.86 -20.92
CA ALA A 321 -8.53 -1.66 -21.17
C ALA A 321 -8.80 -3.16 -21.43
N ALA A 322 -10.05 -3.62 -21.27
CA ALA A 322 -10.45 -5.03 -21.40
C ALA A 322 -10.97 -5.36 -22.81
#